data_AF-A0A2U3KL28-F1
#
_entry.id   AF-A0A2U3KL28-F1
#
_cell.length_a   1.000
_cell.length_b   1.000
_cell.length_c   1.000
_cell.angle_alpha   90.00
_cell.angle_beta   90.00
_cell.angle_gamma   90.00
#
_symmetry.space_group_name_H-M   'P 1'
#
loop_
_entity.id
_entity.type
_entity.pdbx_description
1 polymer ?
#
loop_
_entity_poly.entity_id
_entity_poly.type
_entity_poly.pdbx_seq_one_letter_code
_entity_poly.pdbx_strand_id
1 'polypeptide(L)'
;MTLDRSLLNAALAGYQHQIDQLDAKMADIRRQLGATQEPVPAPARKKRVMGAAARRKIAAAQRKRWAVFHESKAAPAKKRKMSRAGKKRIAEANKKRWAEFRARKAGR
;
A
#
# COMPACT_ATOMS: atom_id res chain seq x y z
N MET A 1 23.47 64.52 -20.88
CA MET A 1 22.27 64.58 -20.00
C MET A 1 22.43 63.54 -18.93
N THR A 2 22.86 63.94 -17.73
CA THR A 2 23.01 63.04 -16.59
C THR A 2 21.63 62.67 -16.07
N LEU A 3 21.34 61.37 -15.99
CA LEU A 3 20.11 60.87 -15.39
C LEU A 3 20.10 61.31 -13.92
N ASP A 4 19.20 62.23 -13.56
CA ASP A 4 19.14 62.76 -12.20
C ASP A 4 18.71 61.67 -11.22
N ARG A 5 19.42 61.55 -10.09
CA ARG A 5 19.09 60.60 -9.01
C ARG A 5 17.67 60.81 -8.49
N SER A 6 17.18 62.05 -8.52
CA SER A 6 15.80 62.38 -8.19
C SER A 6 14.80 61.70 -9.15
N LEU A 7 15.08 61.73 -10.45
CA LEU A 7 14.25 61.09 -11.47
C LEU A 7 14.20 59.57 -11.29
N LEU A 8 15.34 58.94 -10.97
CA LEU A 8 15.41 57.50 -10.70
C LEU A 8 14.59 57.09 -9.46
N ASN A 9 14.65 57.88 -8.38
CA ASN A 9 13.87 57.64 -7.17
C ASN A 9 12.36 57.79 -7.44
N ALA A 10 11.97 58.82 -8.21
CA ALA A 10 10.58 59.03 -8.61
C ALA A 10 10.06 57.87 -9.49
N ALA A 11 10.88 57.37 -10.41
CA ALA A 11 10.55 56.20 -11.22
C ALA A 11 10.34 54.95 -10.36
N LEU A 12 11.21 54.69 -9.38
CA LEU A 12 11.08 53.56 -8.46
C LEU A 12 9.77 53.63 -7.66
N ALA A 13 9.43 54.79 -7.10
CA ALA A 13 8.17 55.01 -6.40
C ALA A 13 6.95 54.79 -7.31
N GLY A 14 7.03 55.25 -8.58
CA GLY A 14 6.00 55.01 -9.58
C GLY A 14 5.80 53.52 -9.89
N TYR A 15 6.88 52.76 -10.06
CA TYR A 15 6.80 51.30 -10.26
C TYR A 15 6.24 50.57 -9.04
N GLN A 16 6.59 51.00 -7.82
CA GLN A 16 6.00 50.41 -6.62
C GLN A 16 4.49 50.63 -6.57
N HIS A 17 4.02 51.83 -6.92
CA HIS A 17 2.59 52.10 -7.01
C HIS A 17 1.89 51.25 -8.08
N GLN A 18 2.55 51.00 -9.21
CA GLN A 18 2.03 50.10 -10.25
C GLN A 18 1.91 48.65 -9.77
N ILE A 19 2.86 48.17 -8.98
CA ILE A 19 2.81 46.84 -8.36
C ILE A 19 1.59 46.75 -7.43
N ASP A 20 1.40 47.73 -6.56
CA ASP A 20 0.27 47.74 -5.62
C ASP A 20 -1.09 47.75 -6.37
N GLN A 21 -1.17 48.49 -7.48
CA GLN A 21 -2.35 48.50 -8.35
C GLN A 21 -2.59 47.15 -9.04
N LEU A 22 -1.53 46.47 -9.48
CA LEU A 22 -1.62 45.14 -10.09
C LEU A 22 -2.08 44.10 -9.06
N ASP A 23 -1.55 44.16 -7.84
CA ASP A 23 -1.96 43.26 -6.76
C ASP A 23 -3.44 43.45 -6.38
N ALA A 24 -3.91 44.70 -6.32
CA ALA A 24 -5.33 45.00 -6.11
C ALA A 24 -6.21 44.40 -7.21
N LYS A 25 -5.85 44.60 -8.48
CA LYS A 25 -6.58 44.01 -9.63
C LYS A 25 -6.54 42.48 -9.61
N MET A 26 -5.41 41.89 -9.24
CA MET A 26 -5.28 40.44 -9.10
C MET A 26 -6.16 39.90 -7.97
N ALA A 27 -6.26 40.62 -6.86
CA ALA A 27 -7.17 40.28 -5.77
C ALA A 27 -8.63 40.37 -6.22
N ASP A 28 -9.02 41.39 -6.98
CA ASP A 28 -10.35 41.52 -7.56
C ASP A 28 -10.70 40.35 -8.49
N ILE A 29 -9.79 40.02 -9.42
CA ILE A 29 -9.96 38.88 -10.33
C ILE A 29 -10.07 37.58 -9.52
N ARG A 30 -9.23 37.38 -8.51
CA ARG A 30 -9.31 36.21 -7.63
C ARG A 30 -10.62 36.14 -6.85
N ARG A 31 -11.19 37.27 -6.42
CA ARG A 31 -12.51 37.32 -5.78
C ARG A 31 -13.63 36.96 -6.76
N GLN A 32 -13.58 37.48 -7.98
CA GLN A 32 -14.54 37.14 -9.04
C GLN A 32 -14.46 35.66 -9.42
N LEU A 33 -13.23 35.12 -9.54
CA LEU A 33 -13.01 33.70 -9.78
C LEU A 33 -13.38 32.84 -8.57
N GLY A 34 -13.15 33.31 -7.35
CA GLY A 34 -13.45 32.61 -6.09
C GLY A 34 -14.96 32.47 -5.82
N ALA A 35 -15.81 33.31 -6.42
CA ALA A 35 -17.26 33.10 -6.44
C ALA A 35 -17.71 32.01 -7.45
N THR A 36 -16.82 31.58 -8.35
CA THR A 36 -17.09 30.56 -9.40
C THR A 36 -16.17 29.33 -9.31
N GLN A 37 -15.22 29.30 -8.37
CA GLN A 37 -14.27 28.18 -8.24
C GLN A 37 -14.73 27.21 -7.15
N GLU A 38 -15.52 26.23 -7.57
CA GLU A 38 -15.34 24.86 -7.09
C GLU A 38 -13.83 24.51 -7.16
N PRO A 39 -13.27 23.85 -6.13
CA PRO A 39 -11.84 23.59 -6.06
C PRO A 39 -11.41 22.77 -7.29
N VAL A 40 -10.62 23.38 -8.17
CA VAL A 40 -10.03 22.69 -9.31
C VAL A 40 -9.09 21.61 -8.75
N PRO A 41 -9.33 20.31 -9.04
CA PRO A 41 -8.47 19.26 -8.53
C PRO A 41 -7.07 19.44 -9.10
N ALA A 42 -6.09 19.65 -8.23
CA ALA A 42 -4.69 19.69 -8.61
C ALA A 42 -4.32 18.40 -9.38
N PRO A 43 -3.50 18.48 -10.44
CA PRO A 43 -3.12 17.30 -11.21
C PRO A 43 -2.51 16.25 -10.28
N ALA A 44 -3.12 15.07 -10.24
CA ALA A 44 -2.68 13.99 -9.38
C ALA A 44 -1.20 13.68 -9.64
N ARG A 45 -0.34 13.88 -8.64
CA ARG A 45 1.09 13.61 -8.74
C ARG A 45 1.28 12.15 -9.14
N LYS A 46 1.96 11.90 -10.27
CA LYS A 46 2.29 10.53 -10.72
C LYS A 46 3.03 9.80 -9.60
N LYS A 47 2.45 8.72 -9.09
CA LYS A 47 3.10 7.87 -8.08
C LYS A 47 4.35 7.24 -8.69
N ARG A 48 5.51 7.40 -8.05
CA ARG A 48 6.75 6.77 -8.53
C ARG A 48 6.62 5.25 -8.37
N VAL A 49 6.84 4.52 -9.46
CA VAL A 49 6.90 3.06 -9.45
C VAL A 49 8.31 2.62 -9.06
N MET A 50 8.41 1.73 -8.07
CA MET A 50 9.69 1.15 -7.65
C MET A 50 10.35 0.38 -8.80
N GLY A 51 11.64 0.60 -9.05
CA GLY A 51 12.41 -0.17 -10.01
C GLY A 51 12.61 -1.64 -9.60
N ALA A 52 12.98 -2.50 -10.55
CA ALA A 52 13.17 -3.93 -10.30
C ALA A 52 14.24 -4.22 -9.23
N ALA A 53 15.35 -3.47 -9.23
CA ALA A 53 16.40 -3.61 -8.23
C ALA A 53 15.91 -3.26 -6.81
N ALA A 54 15.12 -2.19 -6.68
CA ALA A 54 14.55 -1.78 -5.40
C ALA A 54 13.57 -2.86 -4.86
N ARG A 55 12.69 -3.39 -5.73
CA ARG A 55 11.79 -4.49 -5.36
C ARG A 55 12.55 -5.73 -4.89
N ARG A 56 13.66 -6.10 -5.56
CA ARG A 56 14.51 -7.23 -5.14
C ARG A 56 15.12 -7.03 -3.74
N LYS A 57 15.62 -5.82 -3.44
CA LYS A 57 16.18 -5.49 -2.12
C LYS A 57 15.12 -5.62 -1.02
N ILE A 58 13.92 -5.08 -1.26
CA ILE A 58 12.79 -5.16 -0.32
C ILE A 58 12.38 -6.62 -0.08
N ALA A 59 12.24 -7.42 -1.13
CA ALA A 59 11.89 -8.84 -1.01
C ALA A 59 12.95 -9.64 -0.23
N ALA A 60 14.23 -9.34 -0.42
CA ALA A 60 15.31 -9.95 0.36
C ALA A 60 15.22 -9.56 1.85
N ALA A 61 14.99 -8.29 2.16
CA ALA A 61 14.80 -7.82 3.53
C ALA A 61 13.57 -8.45 4.19
N GLN A 62 12.46 -8.59 3.46
CA GLN A 62 11.25 -9.24 3.96
C GLN A 62 11.50 -10.71 4.29
N ARG A 63 12.19 -11.46 3.42
CA ARG A 63 12.58 -12.86 3.70
C ARG A 63 13.46 -12.98 4.93
N LYS A 64 14.43 -12.08 5.12
CA LYS A 64 15.27 -12.04 6.33
C LYS A 64 14.44 -11.82 7.59
N ARG A 65 13.54 -10.83 7.58
CA ARG A 65 12.61 -10.57 8.70
C ARG A 65 11.70 -11.77 8.98
N TRP A 66 11.20 -12.42 7.93
CA TRP A 66 10.34 -13.59 8.04
C TRP A 66 11.08 -14.80 8.63
N ALA A 67 12.35 -14.99 8.26
CA ALA A 67 13.21 -16.01 8.84
C ALA A 67 13.40 -15.80 10.35
N VAL A 68 13.73 -14.58 10.79
CA VAL A 68 13.85 -14.24 12.23
C VAL A 68 12.54 -14.51 12.99
N PHE A 69 11.40 -14.16 12.39
CA PHE A 69 10.10 -14.46 12.99
C PHE A 69 9.84 -15.96 13.11
N HIS A 70 10.28 -16.78 12.14
CA HIS A 70 10.10 -18.24 12.19
C HIS A 70 11.12 -18.92 13.09
N GLU A 71 12.32 -18.37 13.24
CA GLU A 71 13.36 -18.90 14.13
C GLU A 71 12.98 -18.73 15.60
N SER A 72 12.30 -17.62 15.94
CA SER A 72 11.73 -17.40 17.29
C SER A 72 10.45 -18.22 17.56
N LYS A 73 9.85 -18.83 16.53
CA LYS A 73 8.70 -19.72 16.67
C LYS A 73 9.21 -21.17 16.65
N ALA A 74 9.22 -21.84 17.81
CA ALA A 74 9.46 -23.28 17.88
C ALA A 74 8.60 -23.99 16.83
N ALA A 75 9.22 -24.77 15.95
CA ALA A 75 8.54 -25.42 14.84
C ALA A 75 7.33 -26.20 15.37
N PRO A 76 6.14 -26.07 14.75
CA PRO A 76 4.96 -26.78 15.24
C PRO A 76 5.25 -28.27 15.27
N ALA A 77 4.96 -28.91 16.41
CA ALA A 77 5.25 -30.32 16.63
C ALA A 77 4.74 -31.15 15.43
N LYS A 78 5.65 -31.90 14.80
CA LYS A 78 5.30 -32.75 13.64
C LYS A 78 4.15 -33.67 14.04
N LYS A 79 2.99 -33.49 13.43
CA LYS A 79 1.84 -34.38 13.63
C LYS A 79 2.25 -35.81 13.23
N ARG A 80 2.22 -36.73 14.19
CA ARG A 80 2.55 -38.14 13.94
C ARG A 80 1.53 -38.73 12.97
N LYS A 81 1.99 -39.27 11.86
CA LYS A 81 1.16 -40.02 10.91
C LYS A 81 1.21 -41.51 11.25
N MET A 82 0.07 -42.19 11.14
CA MET A 82 0.02 -43.64 11.41
C MET A 82 0.81 -44.41 10.35
N SER A 83 1.57 -45.43 10.79
CA SER A 83 2.38 -46.28 9.91
C SER A 83 1.50 -47.10 8.95
N ARG A 84 2.10 -47.55 7.84
CA ARG A 84 1.41 -48.42 6.86
C ARG A 84 0.87 -49.70 7.51
N ALA A 85 1.62 -50.29 8.44
CA ALA A 85 1.19 -51.46 9.21
C ALA A 85 -0.02 -51.14 10.10
N GLY A 86 -0.02 -49.98 10.78
CA GLY A 86 -1.17 -49.53 11.58
C GLY A 86 -2.43 -49.36 10.74
N LYS A 87 -2.30 -48.76 9.55
CA LYS A 87 -3.42 -48.59 8.61
C LYS A 87 -4.01 -49.93 8.15
N LYS A 88 -3.17 -50.92 7.88
CA LYS A 88 -3.62 -52.27 7.51
C LYS A 88 -4.43 -52.94 8.61
N ARG A 89 -3.95 -52.91 9.85
CA ARG A 89 -4.67 -53.49 11.00
C ARG A 89 -6.06 -52.87 11.20
N ILE A 90 -6.16 -51.54 11.08
CA ILE A 90 -7.47 -50.86 11.16
C ILE A 90 -8.39 -51.31 10.02
N ALA A 91 -7.88 -51.41 8.79
CA ALA A 91 -8.67 -51.85 7.64
C ALA A 91 -9.20 -53.29 7.80
N GLU A 92 -8.37 -54.21 8.29
CA GLU A 92 -8.77 -55.61 8.54
C GLU A 92 -9.82 -55.70 9.65
N ALA A 93 -9.62 -54.99 10.77
CA ALA A 93 -10.60 -54.94 11.85
C ALA A 93 -11.93 -54.36 11.38
N ASN A 94 -11.89 -53.32 10.54
CA ASN A 94 -13.08 -52.72 9.96
C ASN A 94 -13.83 -53.72 9.05
N LYS A 95 -13.11 -54.44 8.18
CA LYS A 95 -13.70 -55.48 7.33
C LYS A 95 -14.40 -56.59 8.14
N LYS A 96 -13.77 -57.06 9.23
CA LYS A 96 -14.36 -58.08 10.11
C LYS A 96 -15.66 -57.57 10.75
N ARG A 97 -15.63 -56.36 11.34
CA ARG A 97 -16.82 -55.72 11.92
C ARG A 97 -17.96 -55.58 10.92
N TRP A 98 -17.66 -55.20 9.67
CA TRP A 98 -18.68 -55.09 8.62
C TRP A 98 -19.18 -56.45 8.10
N ALA A 99 -18.36 -57.50 8.15
CA ALA A 99 -18.80 -58.85 7.83
C ALA A 99 -19.83 -59.34 8.87
N GLU A 100 -19.54 -59.19 10.16
CA GLU A 100 -20.46 -59.53 11.25
C GLU A 100 -21.75 -58.70 11.18
N PHE A 101 -21.65 -57.40 10.91
CA PHE A 101 -22.82 -56.55 10.74
C PHE A 101 -23.70 -56.99 9.57
N ARG A 102 -23.09 -57.34 8.42
CA ARG A 102 -23.84 -57.83 7.25
C ARG A 102 -24.44 -59.21 7.50
N ALA A 103 -23.74 -60.12 8.16
CA ALA A 103 -24.27 -61.43 8.54
C ALA A 103 -25.49 -61.28 9.47
N ARG A 104 -25.39 -60.40 10.47
CA ARG A 104 -26.52 -60.11 11.37
C ARG A 104 -27.69 -59.43 10.67
N LYS A 105 -27.42 -58.60 9.66
CA LYS A 105 -28.47 -57.98 8.83
C LYS A 105 -29.13 -58.97 7.87
N ALA A 106 -28.38 -59.94 7.36
CA ALA A 106 -28.89 -60.98 6.45
C ALA A 106 -29.67 -62.09 7.18
N GLY A 107 -29.45 -62.26 8.49
CA GLY A 107 -30.21 -63.17 9.35
C GLY A 107 -31.45 -62.54 10.01
N ARG A 108 -31.85 -61.34 9.60
CA ARG A 108 -33.12 -60.69 9.97
C ARG A 108 -33.93 -60.50 8.69
#